data_AF-A0A9E6D2W3-F1
#
_entry.id   AF-A0A9E6D2W3-F1
#
_cell.length_a   1.000
_cell.length_b   1.000
_cell.length_c   1.000
_cell.angle_alpha   90.00
_cell.angle_beta   90.00
_cell.angle_gamma   90.00
#
_symmetry.space_group_name_H-M   'P 1'
#
loop_
_entity.id
_entity.type
_entity.pdbx_description
1 polymer ?
#
loop_
_entity_poly.entity_id
_entity_poly.type
_entity_poly.pdbx_seq_one_letter_code
_entity_poly.pdbx_strand_id
1 'polypeptide(L)'
;MTYNFNEIENKWQKYWATNKTFKASNSTDKPKYYVLDMFPYPSGAGLHVGHPLGYIASDIYARYKRHQGFNVLHPQGYDSFGLPAEQYAIQTGQHPAVTTQANVTRYREQLDKIGFSFDWSREVRTSDADYYKHTQWIFIQLYNSWYNNDTKKAEDIATLVAKFEVEGNATVNAVCDEDIQSFSATDWNAFSDKEQQQLLLQYRLTYLAETEVNWCPGLGTVLANDEIVNGVSERGGQEVVRKK
;
A
#
# COMPACT_ATOMS: atom_id res chain seq x y z
N MET A 1 -6.91 -33.50 36.83
CA MET A 1 -5.86 -32.54 36.39
C MET A 1 -6.55 -31.32 35.81
N THR A 2 -6.15 -30.12 36.23
CA THR A 2 -6.71 -28.85 35.72
C THR A 2 -5.92 -28.39 34.51
N TYR A 3 -6.60 -27.93 33.45
CA TYR A 3 -5.95 -27.35 32.28
C TYR A 3 -5.31 -26.01 32.63
N ASN A 4 -3.98 -25.90 32.52
CA ASN A 4 -3.22 -24.68 32.77
C ASN A 4 -2.74 -24.07 31.44
N PHE A 5 -3.57 -23.23 30.82
CA PHE A 5 -3.26 -22.61 29.54
C PHE A 5 -2.00 -21.73 29.59
N ASN A 6 -1.76 -21.01 30.70
CA ASN A 6 -0.60 -20.13 30.83
C ASN A 6 0.73 -20.88 30.63
N GLU A 7 0.87 -22.08 31.19
CA GLU A 7 2.08 -22.89 31.01
C GLU A 7 2.16 -23.50 29.60
N ILE A 8 1.04 -23.99 29.09
CA ILE A 8 0.96 -24.69 27.80
C ILE A 8 1.22 -23.73 26.63
N GLU A 9 0.56 -22.56 26.63
CA GLU A 9 0.70 -21.53 25.59
C GLU A 9 2.14 -20.99 25.55
N ASN A 10 2.69 -20.59 26.70
CA ASN A 10 4.07 -20.11 26.80
C ASN A 10 5.08 -21.14 26.29
N LYS A 11 4.89 -22.43 26.63
CA LYS A 11 5.75 -23.52 26.16
C LYS A 11 5.74 -23.61 24.63
N TRP A 12 4.55 -23.67 24.03
CA TRP A 12 4.42 -23.91 22.58
C TRP A 12 4.78 -22.68 21.75
N GLN A 13 4.40 -21.48 22.18
CA GLN A 13 4.80 -20.22 21.53
C GLN A 13 6.34 -20.09 21.49
N LYS A 14 7.01 -20.36 22.62
CA LYS A 14 8.47 -20.38 22.69
C LYS A 14 9.08 -21.44 21.77
N TYR A 15 8.52 -22.65 21.77
CA TYR A 15 8.98 -23.72 20.88
C TYR A 15 8.88 -23.31 19.41
N TRP A 16 7.73 -22.77 18.96
CA TRP A 16 7.53 -22.37 17.57
C TRP A 16 8.46 -21.24 17.15
N ALA A 17 8.68 -20.25 18.02
CA ALA A 17 9.61 -19.15 17.77
C ALA A 17 11.05 -19.64 17.63
N THR A 18 11.54 -20.45 18.59
CA THR A 18 12.92 -20.99 18.56
C THR A 18 13.15 -21.87 17.33
N ASN A 19 12.18 -22.71 16.97
CA ASN A 19 12.30 -23.63 15.84
C ASN A 19 11.91 -22.99 14.49
N LYS A 20 11.53 -21.70 14.48
CA LYS A 20 11.03 -20.99 13.29
C LYS A 20 9.95 -21.80 12.55
N THR A 21 9.06 -22.46 13.30
CA THR A 21 8.14 -23.50 12.82
C THR A 21 7.26 -23.04 11.66
N PHE A 22 6.92 -21.75 11.60
CA PHE A 22 6.02 -21.20 10.60
C PHE A 22 6.71 -20.50 9.42
N LYS A 23 8.06 -20.47 9.41
CA LYS A 23 8.84 -19.84 8.34
C LYS A 23 8.67 -20.59 7.02
N ALA A 24 8.28 -19.87 5.97
CA ALA A 24 8.16 -20.43 4.63
C ALA A 24 9.53 -20.48 3.93
N SER A 25 9.79 -21.56 3.19
CA SER A 25 11.01 -21.68 2.37
C SER A 25 10.75 -21.15 0.96
N ASN A 26 11.72 -20.43 0.37
CA ASN A 26 11.71 -20.12 -1.07
C ASN A 26 12.14 -21.32 -1.92
N SER A 27 12.82 -22.30 -1.32
CA SER A 27 13.37 -23.47 -2.00
C SER A 27 12.79 -24.72 -1.34
N THR A 28 11.76 -25.29 -1.97
CA THR A 28 11.09 -26.51 -1.50
C THR A 28 10.28 -27.15 -2.62
N ASP A 29 10.20 -28.47 -2.61
CA ASP A 29 9.38 -29.25 -3.54
C ASP A 29 7.91 -29.35 -3.10
N LYS A 30 7.58 -28.82 -1.91
CA LYS A 30 6.20 -28.78 -1.41
C LYS A 30 5.36 -27.81 -2.23
N PRO A 31 4.06 -28.11 -2.47
CA PRO A 31 3.17 -27.16 -3.14
C PRO A 31 3.06 -25.86 -2.34
N LYS A 32 3.16 -24.72 -3.02
CA LYS A 32 3.06 -23.39 -2.40
C LYS A 32 1.62 -23.08 -1.98
N TYR A 33 1.47 -22.36 -0.87
CA TYR A 33 0.21 -21.73 -0.51
C TYR A 33 0.47 -20.36 0.13
N TYR A 34 -0.28 -19.35 -0.25
CA TYR A 34 -0.18 -18.00 0.32
C TYR A 34 -1.49 -17.67 1.03
N VAL A 35 -1.43 -17.51 2.35
CA VAL A 35 -2.52 -17.01 3.19
C VAL A 35 -2.16 -15.60 3.63
N LEU A 36 -3.05 -14.63 3.43
CA LEU A 36 -2.77 -13.23 3.72
C LEU A 36 -3.93 -12.62 4.49
N ASP A 37 -3.58 -11.84 5.51
CA ASP A 37 -4.48 -10.96 6.23
C ASP A 37 -4.30 -9.53 5.75
N MET A 38 -5.37 -8.73 5.84
CA MET A 38 -5.19 -7.27 5.82
C MET A 38 -4.45 -6.88 7.10
N PHE A 39 -3.16 -6.55 6.94
CA PHE A 39 -2.29 -6.12 8.03
C PHE A 39 -2.80 -4.85 8.73
N PRO A 40 -2.57 -4.69 10.05
CA PRO A 40 -3.20 -3.64 10.83
C PRO A 40 -2.54 -2.27 10.68
N TYR A 41 -3.32 -1.22 10.89
CA TYR A 41 -2.81 0.12 11.20
C TYR A 41 -2.31 0.17 12.66
N PRO A 42 -1.04 0.50 12.94
CA PRO A 42 -0.53 0.63 14.30
C PRO A 42 -0.89 1.98 14.92
N SER A 43 -2.16 2.38 14.81
CA SER A 43 -2.67 3.70 15.21
C SER A 43 -3.39 3.72 16.56
N GLY A 44 -3.64 2.56 17.17
CA GLY A 44 -4.21 2.44 18.51
C GLY A 44 -3.20 1.92 19.53
N ALA A 45 -3.54 1.98 20.83
CA ALA A 45 -2.70 1.51 21.94
C ALA A 45 -2.51 -0.03 22.01
N GLY A 46 -2.94 -0.76 20.98
CA GLY A 46 -2.91 -2.22 20.87
C GLY A 46 -4.01 -2.76 19.96
N LEU A 47 -4.04 -4.07 19.79
CA LEU A 47 -5.09 -4.79 19.09
C LEU A 47 -6.46 -4.59 19.78
N HIS A 48 -7.48 -4.19 19.01
CA HIS A 48 -8.88 -4.37 19.41
C HIS A 48 -9.40 -5.78 19.07
N VAL A 49 -10.53 -6.17 19.66
CA VAL A 49 -11.18 -7.50 19.49
C VAL A 49 -11.53 -7.87 18.04
N GLY A 50 -11.70 -6.87 17.17
CA GLY A 50 -11.91 -7.09 15.74
C GLY A 50 -10.69 -7.68 14.99
N HIS A 51 -9.45 -7.37 15.39
CA HIS A 51 -8.28 -7.87 14.65
C HIS A 51 -8.15 -9.40 14.75
N PRO A 52 -8.20 -10.01 15.97
CA PRO A 52 -8.09 -11.46 16.07
C PRO A 52 -9.21 -12.20 15.34
N LEU A 53 -10.42 -11.63 15.21
CA LEU A 53 -11.53 -12.31 14.55
C LEU A 53 -11.19 -12.73 13.11
N GLY A 54 -10.60 -11.82 12.32
CA GLY A 54 -10.14 -12.12 10.96
C GLY A 54 -8.93 -13.06 10.97
N TYR A 55 -7.95 -12.77 11.81
CA TYR A 55 -6.67 -13.49 11.84
C TYR A 55 -6.79 -14.93 12.36
N ILE A 56 -7.80 -15.24 13.18
CA ILE A 56 -8.08 -16.61 13.63
C ILE A 56 -8.50 -17.49 12.45
N ALA A 57 -9.36 -16.99 11.56
CA ALA A 57 -9.84 -17.76 10.42
C ALA A 57 -8.69 -18.09 9.45
N SER A 58 -7.86 -17.10 9.14
CA SER A 58 -6.68 -17.29 8.29
C SER A 58 -5.64 -18.19 8.95
N ASP A 59 -5.41 -18.08 10.27
CA ASP A 59 -4.49 -18.95 11.01
C ASP A 59 -4.94 -20.42 11.00
N ILE A 60 -6.22 -20.69 11.26
CA ILE A 60 -6.80 -22.03 11.18
C ILE A 60 -6.55 -22.62 9.78
N TYR A 61 -6.80 -21.82 8.74
CA TYR A 61 -6.63 -22.26 7.37
C TYR A 61 -5.16 -22.47 6.99
N ALA A 62 -4.26 -21.58 7.43
CA ALA A 62 -2.83 -21.70 7.23
C ALA A 62 -2.27 -22.97 7.90
N ARG A 63 -2.70 -23.28 9.13
CA ARG A 63 -2.34 -24.52 9.83
C ARG A 63 -2.89 -25.76 9.14
N TYR A 64 -4.16 -25.71 8.72
CA TYR A 64 -4.78 -26.78 7.92
C TYR A 64 -3.95 -27.09 6.66
N LYS A 65 -3.56 -26.06 5.88
CA LYS A 65 -2.72 -26.23 4.69
C LYS A 65 -1.33 -26.77 5.02
N ARG A 66 -0.69 -26.33 6.10
CA ARG A 66 0.59 -26.90 6.55
C ARG A 66 0.46 -28.39 6.89
N HIS A 67 -0.63 -28.80 7.55
CA HIS A 67 -0.92 -30.20 7.84
C HIS A 67 -1.22 -31.05 6.59
N GLN A 68 -1.72 -30.43 5.52
CA GLN A 68 -1.85 -31.07 4.20
C GLN A 68 -0.52 -31.17 3.43
N GLY A 69 0.60 -30.72 4.01
CA GLY A 69 1.93 -30.82 3.39
C GLY A 69 2.35 -29.63 2.52
N PHE A 70 1.57 -28.54 2.50
CA PHE A 70 1.92 -27.33 1.74
C PHE A 70 3.07 -26.54 2.41
N ASN A 71 3.85 -25.84 1.58
CA ASN A 71 4.72 -24.75 2.04
C ASN A 71 3.90 -23.47 2.11
N VAL A 72 3.45 -23.13 3.31
CA VAL A 72 2.55 -22.01 3.55
C VAL A 72 3.32 -20.77 3.94
N LEU A 73 3.24 -19.73 3.11
CA LEU A 73 3.59 -18.36 3.48
C LEU A 73 2.34 -17.72 4.12
N HIS A 74 2.46 -17.35 5.39
CA HIS A 74 1.45 -16.59 6.13
C HIS A 74 2.18 -15.43 6.80
N PRO A 75 2.41 -14.31 6.10
CA PRO A 75 3.17 -13.18 6.60
C PRO A 75 2.25 -12.23 7.38
N GLN A 76 2.87 -11.30 8.08
CA GLN A 76 2.19 -10.18 8.71
C GLN A 76 3.09 -8.94 8.58
N GLY A 77 2.51 -7.75 8.68
CA GLY A 77 3.25 -6.50 8.69
C GLY A 77 2.45 -5.42 9.38
N TYR A 78 2.75 -4.16 9.05
CA TYR A 78 2.05 -3.01 9.58
C TYR A 78 1.87 -1.96 8.49
N ASP A 79 0.64 -1.47 8.34
CA ASP A 79 0.36 -0.31 7.51
C ASP A 79 0.54 0.97 8.34
N SER A 80 1.76 1.50 8.32
CA SER A 80 2.28 2.42 9.33
C SER A 80 2.44 3.86 8.85
N PHE A 81 1.80 4.23 7.73
CA PHE A 81 1.63 5.61 7.26
C PHE A 81 0.16 6.07 7.37
N GLY A 82 -0.10 7.32 7.02
CA GLY A 82 -1.45 7.87 6.80
C GLY A 82 -2.09 8.51 8.03
N LEU A 83 -3.31 9.00 7.81
CA LEU A 83 -4.09 9.76 8.78
C LEU A 83 -4.25 9.09 10.15
N PRO A 84 -4.43 7.75 10.27
CA PRO A 84 -4.57 7.13 11.57
C PRO A 84 -3.34 7.34 12.48
N ALA A 85 -2.13 7.21 11.94
CA ALA A 85 -0.89 7.42 12.69
C ALA A 85 -0.67 8.90 13.04
N GLU A 86 -0.99 9.80 12.10
CA GLU A 86 -0.88 11.24 12.27
C GLU A 86 -1.86 11.78 13.33
N GLN A 87 -3.13 11.37 13.28
CA GLN A 87 -4.13 11.79 14.27
C GLN A 87 -3.77 11.33 15.68
N TYR A 88 -3.24 10.10 15.82
CA TYR A 88 -2.77 9.61 17.11
C TYR A 88 -1.57 10.42 17.63
N ALA A 89 -0.65 10.79 16.76
CA ALA A 89 0.48 11.66 17.08
C ALA A 89 0.01 13.05 17.56
N ILE A 90 -0.97 13.65 16.87
CA ILE A 90 -1.58 14.94 17.26
C ILE A 90 -2.24 14.84 18.64
N GLN A 91 -3.04 13.80 18.89
CA GLN A 91 -3.74 13.61 20.17
C GLN A 91 -2.78 13.42 21.36
N THR A 92 -1.64 12.75 21.12
CA THR A 92 -0.66 12.42 22.16
C THR A 92 0.46 13.47 22.29
N GLY A 93 0.58 14.39 21.34
CA GLY A 93 1.67 15.38 21.26
C GLY A 93 3.05 14.76 20.99
N GLN A 94 3.09 13.53 20.49
CA GLN A 94 4.33 12.77 20.24
C GLN A 94 4.60 12.65 18.74
N HIS A 95 5.87 12.59 18.34
CA HIS A 95 6.23 12.43 16.94
C HIS A 95 5.69 11.10 16.37
N PRO A 96 5.06 11.07 15.17
CA PRO A 96 4.43 9.86 14.61
C PRO A 96 5.34 8.63 14.55
N ALA A 97 6.63 8.81 14.23
CA ALA A 97 7.59 7.71 14.19
C ALA A 97 7.75 7.02 15.56
N VAL A 98 7.71 7.78 16.66
CA VAL A 98 7.88 7.25 18.02
C VAL A 98 6.64 6.47 18.43
N THR A 99 5.45 7.04 18.24
CA THR A 99 4.18 6.38 18.57
C THR A 99 3.96 5.13 17.73
N THR A 100 4.23 5.21 16.43
CA THR A 100 4.14 4.09 15.50
C THR A 100 5.06 2.95 15.93
N GLN A 101 6.32 3.25 16.28
CA GLN A 101 7.26 2.21 16.73
C GLN A 101 6.82 1.55 18.03
N ALA A 102 6.31 2.34 18.99
CA ALA A 102 5.77 1.79 20.25
C ALA A 102 4.55 0.88 20.00
N ASN A 103 3.63 1.32 19.13
CA ASN A 103 2.43 0.56 18.78
C ASN A 103 2.78 -0.72 18.02
N VAL A 104 3.71 -0.68 17.07
CA VAL A 104 4.19 -1.88 16.36
C VAL A 104 4.74 -2.92 17.34
N THR A 105 5.59 -2.52 18.29
CA THR A 105 6.10 -3.42 19.33
C THR A 105 4.97 -4.02 20.16
N ARG A 106 3.99 -3.19 20.56
CA ARG A 106 2.83 -3.65 21.34
C ARG A 106 1.96 -4.64 20.56
N TYR A 107 1.70 -4.38 19.28
CA TYR A 107 0.94 -5.28 18.43
C TYR A 107 1.67 -6.61 18.26
N ARG A 108 2.98 -6.58 18.02
CA ARG A 108 3.83 -7.78 17.93
C ARG A 108 3.68 -8.65 19.17
N GLU A 109 3.82 -8.06 20.37
CA GLU A 109 3.64 -8.77 21.65
C GLU A 109 2.26 -9.41 21.78
N GLN A 110 1.20 -8.69 21.41
CA GLN A 110 -0.17 -9.20 21.53
C GLN A 110 -0.46 -10.31 20.53
N LEU A 111 0.00 -10.17 19.27
CA LEU A 111 -0.13 -11.21 18.24
C LEU A 111 0.65 -12.48 18.63
N ASP A 112 1.84 -12.34 19.22
CA ASP A 112 2.61 -13.48 19.74
C ASP A 112 1.87 -14.22 20.86
N LYS A 113 1.23 -13.48 21.79
CA LYS A 113 0.45 -14.07 22.88
C LYS A 113 -0.77 -14.84 22.39
N ILE A 114 -1.37 -14.46 21.26
CA ILE A 114 -2.47 -15.21 20.64
C ILE A 114 -1.94 -16.49 19.99
N GLY A 115 -0.67 -16.52 19.57
CA GLY A 115 -0.01 -17.71 19.02
C GLY A 115 -0.32 -17.96 17.55
N PHE A 116 -0.56 -16.91 16.76
CA PHE A 116 -0.76 -17.03 15.32
C PHE A 116 0.49 -17.56 14.59
N SER A 117 0.26 -18.30 13.51
CA SER A 117 1.26 -19.02 12.73
C SER A 117 1.92 -18.16 11.63
N PHE A 118 2.26 -16.93 11.99
CA PHE A 118 2.90 -15.98 11.08
C PHE A 118 4.38 -16.27 10.83
N ASP A 119 4.84 -15.98 9.62
CA ASP A 119 6.25 -15.91 9.26
C ASP A 119 6.79 -14.49 9.49
N TRP A 120 7.24 -14.24 10.72
CA TRP A 120 7.81 -12.95 11.12
C TRP A 120 9.14 -12.62 10.43
N SER A 121 9.78 -13.57 9.72
CA SER A 121 10.95 -13.26 8.90
C SER A 121 10.59 -12.49 7.61
N ARG A 122 9.29 -12.32 7.33
CA ARG A 122 8.73 -11.57 6.22
C ARG A 122 7.96 -10.32 6.68
N GLU A 123 8.20 -9.87 7.92
CA GLU A 123 7.59 -8.64 8.43
C GLU A 123 7.97 -7.44 7.57
N VAL A 124 6.97 -6.61 7.22
CA VAL A 124 7.17 -5.34 6.54
C VAL A 124 6.42 -4.23 7.26
N ARG A 125 6.93 -3.00 7.13
CA ARG A 125 6.30 -1.78 7.65
C ARG A 125 6.25 -0.78 6.51
N THR A 126 5.07 -0.23 6.19
CA THR A 126 4.94 0.65 5.03
C THR A 126 5.71 1.96 5.19
N SER A 127 6.01 2.36 6.43
CA SER A 127 6.84 3.52 6.77
C SER A 127 8.35 3.28 6.82
N ASP A 128 8.82 2.05 6.58
CA ASP A 128 10.25 1.77 6.44
C ASP A 128 10.77 2.19 5.05
N ALA A 129 11.93 2.83 5.00
CA ALA A 129 12.59 3.25 3.76
C ALA A 129 12.90 2.06 2.84
N ASP A 130 13.22 0.90 3.41
CA ASP A 130 13.43 -0.31 2.62
C ASP A 130 12.14 -0.83 1.97
N TYR A 131 10.97 -0.41 2.46
CA TYR A 131 9.69 -0.70 1.84
C TYR A 131 9.30 0.40 0.85
N TYR A 132 9.14 1.66 1.30
CA TYR A 132 8.52 2.70 0.47
C TYR A 132 9.40 3.14 -0.71
N LYS A 133 10.71 2.84 -0.73
CA LYS A 133 11.56 3.05 -1.90
C LYS A 133 11.01 2.33 -3.14
N HIS A 134 10.36 1.19 -2.96
CA HIS A 134 9.71 0.46 -4.04
C HIS A 134 8.44 1.17 -4.52
N THR A 135 7.67 1.77 -3.61
CA THR A 135 6.51 2.60 -3.96
C THR A 135 6.95 3.85 -4.75
N GLN A 136 8.01 4.53 -4.32
CA GLN A 136 8.59 5.67 -5.05
C GLN A 136 9.09 5.24 -6.43
N TRP A 137 9.77 4.10 -6.52
CA TRP A 137 10.23 3.55 -7.79
C TRP A 137 9.06 3.23 -8.73
N ILE A 138 8.01 2.56 -8.24
CA ILE A 138 6.78 2.27 -9.02
C ILE A 138 6.15 3.58 -9.52
N PHE A 139 6.04 4.59 -8.67
CA PHE A 139 5.52 5.90 -9.06
C PHE A 139 6.33 6.51 -10.22
N ILE A 140 7.66 6.44 -10.16
CA ILE A 140 8.53 6.92 -11.26
C ILE A 140 8.32 6.10 -12.53
N GLN A 141 8.13 4.78 -12.43
CA GLN A 141 7.82 3.94 -13.60
C GLN A 141 6.50 4.38 -14.25
N LEU A 142 5.45 4.59 -13.45
CA LEU A 142 4.15 5.03 -13.94
C LEU A 142 4.21 6.44 -14.53
N TYR A 143 4.88 7.37 -13.85
CA TYR A 143 5.10 8.72 -14.34
C TYR A 143 5.80 8.70 -15.70
N ASN A 144 6.84 7.88 -15.87
CA ASN A 144 7.57 7.73 -17.13
C ASN A 144 6.94 6.73 -18.11
N SER A 145 5.63 6.45 -17.98
CA SER A 145 4.93 5.56 -18.89
C SER A 145 3.67 6.21 -19.48
N TRP A 146 3.28 5.76 -20.66
CA TRP A 146 1.99 6.03 -21.32
C TRP A 146 1.32 4.71 -21.71
N TYR A 147 -0.01 4.70 -21.94
CA TYR A 147 -0.70 3.50 -22.41
C TYR A 147 -0.89 3.54 -23.92
N ASN A 148 -0.31 2.56 -24.61
CA ASN A 148 -0.43 2.41 -26.06
C ASN A 148 -1.57 1.44 -26.40
N ASN A 149 -2.61 1.92 -27.09
CA ASN A 149 -3.77 1.10 -27.45
C ASN A 149 -3.47 0.07 -28.54
N ASP A 150 -2.47 0.33 -29.39
CA ASP A 150 -2.06 -0.60 -30.45
C ASP A 150 -1.39 -1.84 -29.84
N THR A 151 -0.50 -1.63 -28.87
CA THR A 151 0.25 -2.72 -28.20
C THR A 151 -0.42 -3.23 -26.92
N LYS A 152 -1.46 -2.54 -26.45
CA LYS A 152 -2.28 -2.87 -25.25
C LYS A 152 -1.47 -2.99 -23.97
N LYS A 153 -0.49 -2.11 -23.80
CA LYS A 153 0.38 -2.10 -22.61
C LYS A 153 0.92 -0.70 -22.32
N ALA A 154 1.45 -0.56 -21.11
CA ALA A 154 2.28 0.58 -20.76
C ALA A 154 3.62 0.53 -21.51
N GLU A 155 4.06 1.67 -22.04
CA GLU A 155 5.34 1.85 -22.71
C GLU A 155 6.07 3.06 -22.11
N ASP A 156 7.40 3.07 -22.23
CA ASP A 156 8.22 4.19 -21.78
C ASP A 156 7.81 5.48 -22.53
N ILE A 157 7.65 6.58 -21.81
CA ILE A 157 7.24 7.87 -22.38
C ILE A 157 8.20 8.35 -23.48
N ALA A 158 9.46 7.92 -23.46
CA ALA A 158 10.43 8.22 -24.53
C ALA A 158 10.00 7.65 -25.89
N THR A 159 9.25 6.53 -25.93
CA THR A 159 8.73 5.99 -27.20
C THR A 159 7.66 6.88 -27.79
N LEU A 160 6.86 7.55 -26.95
CA LEU A 160 5.87 8.54 -27.38
C LEU A 160 6.55 9.83 -27.86
N VAL A 161 7.56 10.31 -27.12
CA VAL A 161 8.34 11.49 -27.53
C VAL A 161 8.96 11.27 -28.92
N ALA A 162 9.56 10.10 -29.16
CA ALA A 162 10.14 9.77 -30.47
C ALA A 162 9.09 9.77 -31.61
N LYS A 163 7.83 9.42 -31.32
CA LYS A 163 6.74 9.54 -32.29
C LYS A 163 6.41 11.00 -32.56
N PHE A 164 6.25 11.81 -31.51
CA PHE A 164 5.96 13.24 -31.65
C PHE A 164 7.04 13.98 -32.45
N GLU A 165 8.31 13.64 -32.27
CA GLU A 165 9.44 14.24 -33.00
C GLU A 165 9.41 13.98 -34.52
N VAL A 166 8.80 12.87 -34.96
CA VAL A 166 8.79 12.43 -36.38
C VAL A 166 7.46 12.74 -37.07
N GLU A 167 6.35 12.48 -36.40
CA GLU A 167 5.00 12.53 -36.99
C GLU A 167 4.04 13.50 -36.29
N GLY A 168 4.42 14.07 -35.14
CA GLY A 168 3.45 14.75 -34.26
C GLY A 168 2.50 13.76 -33.61
N ASN A 169 1.28 14.17 -33.25
CA ASN A 169 0.33 13.30 -32.54
C ASN A 169 -0.85 12.77 -33.39
N ALA A 170 -0.92 13.10 -34.69
CA ALA A 170 -2.09 12.78 -35.52
C ALA A 170 -2.37 11.27 -35.68
N THR A 171 -1.33 10.43 -35.62
CA THR A 171 -1.42 8.96 -35.77
C THR A 171 -1.29 8.22 -34.44
N VAL A 172 -1.13 8.95 -33.33
CA VAL A 172 -0.88 8.37 -32.02
C VAL A 172 -2.18 7.81 -31.43
N ASN A 173 -2.24 6.49 -31.27
CA ASN A 173 -3.34 5.79 -30.63
C ASN A 173 -3.00 5.49 -29.16
N ALA A 174 -3.06 6.52 -28.32
CA ALA A 174 -2.79 6.46 -26.88
C ALA A 174 -4.08 6.56 -26.05
N VAL A 175 -4.06 6.08 -24.80
CA VAL A 175 -4.98 6.62 -23.79
C VAL A 175 -4.46 8.00 -23.42
N CYS A 176 -5.33 9.00 -23.51
CA CYS A 176 -4.99 10.39 -23.27
C CYS A 176 -6.24 11.20 -22.90
N ASP A 177 -6.07 12.47 -22.56
CA ASP A 177 -7.18 13.39 -22.29
C ASP A 177 -8.09 13.57 -23.54
N GLU A 178 -9.35 13.97 -23.34
CA GLU A 178 -10.37 14.06 -24.41
C GLU A 178 -10.11 15.21 -25.40
N ASP A 179 -9.51 16.32 -24.94
CA ASP A 179 -9.38 17.58 -25.71
C ASP A 179 -7.95 17.89 -26.17
N ILE A 180 -7.20 16.86 -26.58
CA ILE A 180 -5.83 17.06 -27.04
C ILE A 180 -5.79 17.79 -28.39
N GLN A 181 -5.08 18.91 -28.42
CA GLN A 181 -4.81 19.63 -29.66
C GLN A 181 -3.85 18.84 -30.55
N SER A 182 -4.17 18.78 -31.85
CA SER A 182 -3.26 18.18 -32.83
C SER A 182 -2.08 19.11 -33.11
N PHE A 183 -0.89 18.53 -33.21
CA PHE A 183 0.35 19.23 -33.54
C PHE A 183 1.19 18.39 -34.50
N SER A 184 1.95 19.06 -35.36
CA SER A 184 2.90 18.42 -36.26
C SER A 184 4.25 18.18 -35.58
N ALA A 185 5.11 17.38 -36.21
CA ALA A 185 6.50 17.24 -35.79
C ALA A 185 7.25 18.58 -35.76
N THR A 186 6.95 19.49 -36.69
CA THR A 186 7.56 20.83 -36.71
C THR A 186 7.15 21.64 -35.49
N ASP A 187 5.87 21.57 -35.09
CA ASP A 187 5.39 22.24 -33.89
C ASP A 187 6.04 21.66 -32.63
N TRP A 188 6.05 20.32 -32.51
CA TRP A 188 6.66 19.63 -31.37
C TRP A 188 8.13 20.03 -31.15
N ASN A 189 8.91 20.06 -32.23
CA ASN A 189 10.33 20.42 -32.18
C ASN A 189 10.57 21.93 -31.96
N ALA A 190 9.54 22.77 -32.15
CA ALA A 190 9.60 24.20 -31.85
C ALA A 190 9.13 24.54 -30.43
N PHE A 191 8.39 23.63 -29.77
CA PHE A 191 7.95 23.80 -28.39
C PHE A 191 9.14 23.84 -27.43
N SER A 192 9.00 24.66 -26.40
CA SER A 192 9.91 24.65 -25.25
C SER A 192 9.75 23.34 -24.46
N ASP A 193 10.78 22.98 -23.69
CA ASP A 193 10.73 21.83 -22.77
C ASP A 193 9.49 21.86 -21.86
N LYS A 194 9.07 23.07 -21.44
CA LYS A 194 7.90 23.26 -20.59
C LYS A 194 6.60 22.88 -21.31
N GLU A 195 6.43 23.35 -22.55
CA GLU A 195 5.25 23.03 -23.37
C GLU A 195 5.20 21.53 -23.69
N GLN A 196 6.34 20.94 -24.04
CA GLN A 196 6.44 19.50 -24.25
C GLN A 196 6.05 18.71 -22.99
N GLN A 197 6.57 19.09 -21.81
CA GLN A 197 6.20 18.40 -20.57
C GLN A 197 4.71 18.56 -20.25
N GLN A 198 4.13 19.74 -20.44
CA GLN A 198 2.69 19.96 -20.24
C GLN A 198 1.82 19.12 -21.17
N LEU A 199 2.23 18.95 -22.43
CA LEU A 199 1.55 18.04 -23.36
C LEU A 199 1.69 16.58 -22.91
N LEU A 200 2.88 16.15 -22.49
CA LEU A 200 3.10 14.77 -22.05
C LEU A 200 2.27 14.40 -20.81
N LEU A 201 1.94 15.35 -19.93
CA LEU A 201 1.06 15.07 -18.78
C LEU A 201 -0.29 14.48 -19.22
N GLN A 202 -0.80 14.87 -20.39
CA GLN A 202 -2.08 14.40 -20.94
C GLN A 202 -2.02 12.97 -21.49
N TYR A 203 -0.83 12.34 -21.51
CA TYR A 203 -0.61 10.96 -21.99
C TYR A 203 -0.01 10.03 -20.92
N ARG A 204 0.54 10.58 -19.83
CA ARG A 204 1.20 9.78 -18.79
C ARG A 204 0.18 9.01 -17.96
N LEU A 205 0.56 7.83 -17.48
CA LEU A 205 -0.27 7.06 -16.53
C LEU A 205 -0.40 7.74 -15.16
N THR A 206 0.54 8.62 -14.82
CA THR A 206 0.52 9.42 -13.60
C THR A 206 1.07 10.80 -13.93
N TYR A 207 0.35 11.84 -13.52
CA TYR A 207 0.62 13.22 -13.93
C TYR A 207 0.18 14.22 -12.87
N LEU A 208 0.66 15.44 -12.99
CA LEU A 208 0.22 16.57 -12.16
C LEU A 208 -1.00 17.21 -12.81
N ALA A 209 -2.07 17.41 -12.05
CA ALA A 209 -3.27 18.10 -12.49
C ALA A 209 -3.81 18.99 -11.38
N GLU A 210 -4.40 20.13 -11.77
CA GLU A 210 -5.23 20.94 -10.89
C GLU A 210 -6.66 20.42 -10.95
N THR A 211 -7.13 19.81 -9.87
CA THR A 211 -8.49 19.29 -9.76
C THR A 211 -9.16 19.81 -8.50
N GLU A 212 -10.49 19.87 -8.49
CA GLU A 212 -11.21 20.01 -7.24
C GLU A 212 -10.98 18.77 -6.38
N VAL A 213 -10.55 19.01 -5.14
CA VAL A 213 -10.31 17.98 -4.14
C VAL A 213 -11.32 18.11 -3.02
N ASN A 214 -11.52 17.01 -2.29
CA ASN A 214 -12.26 17.06 -1.04
C ASN A 214 -11.30 17.55 0.05
N TRP A 215 -11.53 18.73 0.60
CA TRP A 215 -10.71 19.34 1.64
C TRP A 215 -11.44 19.26 2.99
N CYS A 216 -10.75 18.79 4.02
CA CYS A 216 -11.27 18.70 5.37
C CYS A 216 -10.54 19.69 6.29
N PRO A 217 -11.09 20.91 6.54
CA PRO A 217 -10.41 21.94 7.33
C PRO A 217 -10.07 21.51 8.74
N GLY A 218 -10.95 20.72 9.39
CA GLY A 218 -10.75 20.23 10.74
C GLY A 218 -9.59 19.23 10.88
N LEU A 219 -9.23 18.56 9.78
CA LEU A 219 -8.07 17.65 9.73
C LEU A 219 -6.85 18.28 9.06
N GLY A 220 -7.02 19.42 8.37
CA GLY A 220 -5.95 20.08 7.63
C GLY A 220 -5.43 19.29 6.42
N THR A 221 -6.26 18.44 5.82
CA THR A 221 -5.82 17.52 4.76
C THR A 221 -6.88 17.32 3.65
N VAL A 222 -6.42 16.81 2.51
CA VAL A 222 -7.25 16.35 1.41
C VAL A 222 -7.70 14.91 1.67
N LEU A 223 -8.94 14.58 1.30
CA LEU A 223 -9.53 13.25 1.45
C LEU A 223 -9.89 12.65 0.08
N ALA A 224 -9.66 11.35 -0.07
CA ALA A 224 -10.23 10.58 -1.16
C ALA A 224 -11.76 10.46 -1.01
N ASN A 225 -12.47 10.12 -2.10
CA ASN A 225 -13.93 9.93 -2.03
C ASN A 225 -14.33 8.84 -1.02
N ASP A 226 -13.52 7.79 -0.90
CA ASP A 226 -13.77 6.66 0.01
C ASP A 226 -13.58 7.05 1.49
N GLU A 227 -12.94 8.19 1.77
CA GLU A 227 -12.73 8.72 3.12
C GLU A 227 -13.86 9.68 3.56
N ILE A 228 -14.98 9.74 2.81
CA ILE A 228 -16.12 10.62 3.08
C ILE A 228 -17.38 9.77 3.25
N VAL A 229 -18.01 9.87 4.42
CA VAL A 229 -19.25 9.15 4.74
C VAL A 229 -20.32 10.18 5.10
N ASN A 230 -21.39 10.23 4.31
CA ASN A 230 -22.51 11.19 4.49
C ASN A 230 -22.06 12.67 4.55
N GLY A 231 -21.05 13.05 3.77
CA GLY A 231 -20.58 14.45 3.66
C GLY A 231 -19.61 14.90 4.76
N VAL A 232 -19.19 13.99 5.65
CA VAL A 232 -18.14 14.24 6.65
C VAL A 232 -16.99 13.26 6.49
N SER A 233 -15.83 13.59 7.04
CA SER A 233 -14.67 12.70 7.04
C SER A 233 -14.97 11.41 7.81
N GLU A 234 -14.67 10.25 7.21
CA GLU A 234 -14.81 8.92 7.83
C GLU A 234 -14.09 8.91 9.20
N ARG A 235 -12.94 9.59 9.26
CA ARG A 235 -12.15 9.78 10.47
C ARG A 235 -12.40 11.16 11.05
N GLY A 236 -12.94 11.23 12.27
CA GLY A 236 -13.10 12.48 13.02
C GLY A 236 -14.41 13.23 12.77
N GLY A 237 -15.24 12.81 11.81
CA GLY A 237 -16.58 13.35 11.58
C GLY A 237 -16.60 14.86 11.26
N GLN A 238 -15.55 15.35 10.61
CA GLN A 238 -15.37 16.76 10.30
C GLN A 238 -16.02 17.09 8.95
N GLU A 239 -16.51 18.32 8.79
CA GLU A 239 -17.10 18.79 7.53
C GLU A 239 -16.07 18.76 6.39
N VAL A 240 -16.52 18.35 5.20
CA VAL A 240 -15.71 18.27 4.00
C VAL A 240 -16.25 19.22 2.95
N VAL A 241 -15.37 20.04 2.39
CA VAL A 241 -15.71 21.04 1.36
C VAL A 241 -14.95 20.74 0.07
N ARG A 242 -15.51 21.11 -1.08
CA ARG A 242 -14.76 21.09 -2.34
C ARG A 242 -13.83 22.29 -2.38
N LYS A 243 -12.56 22.05 -2.69
CA LYS A 243 -11.53 23.08 -2.81
C LYS A 243 -10.74 22.85 -4.09
N LYS A 244 -10.46 23.93 -4.81
CA LYS A 244 -9.53 23.94 -5.95
C LYS A 244 -8.16 24.40 -5.49
#